data_AF-A0A2T3W6Q6-F1
#
_entry.id   AF-A0A2T3W6Q6-F1
#
_cell.length_a   1.000
_cell.length_b   1.000
_cell.length_c   1.000
_cell.angle_alpha   90.00
_cell.angle_beta   90.00
_cell.angle_gamma   90.00
#
_symmetry.space_group_name_H-M   'P 1'
#
loop_
_entity.id
_entity.type
_entity.pdbx_description
1 polymer ?
#
loop_
_entity_poly.entity_id
_entity_poly.type
_entity_poly.pdbx_seq_one_letter_code
_entity_poly.pdbx_strand_id
1 'polypeptide(L)'
;MTLHDPTGFSINPLLFVPAAAFPQVTALPERHTLPGAELLVFRFANGYGAAVTRQMSRPEDSAFEFCVLDCTLPEPQPCFTTPVAASFRSGLSHTDVHALLMLAERLPLHERCVQANAALIHEEF
;
A
#
# COMPACT_ATOMS: atom_id res chain seq x y z
N MET A 1 41.90 -18.11 10.25
CA MET A 1 41.19 -19.41 10.23
C MET A 1 40.26 -19.41 11.42
N THR A 2 38.93 -19.48 11.34
CA THR A 2 37.99 -19.78 10.25
C THR A 2 36.68 -19.06 10.57
N LEU A 3 36.12 -18.38 9.57
CA LEU A 3 34.81 -17.75 9.59
C LEU A 3 33.78 -18.84 9.29
N HIS A 4 32.98 -19.25 10.26
CA HIS A 4 31.81 -20.10 10.04
C HIS A 4 30.65 -19.57 10.86
N ASP A 5 29.91 -18.65 10.25
CA ASP A 5 28.51 -18.43 10.59
C ASP A 5 27.71 -19.00 9.42
N PRO A 6 27.06 -20.17 9.55
CA PRO A 6 26.02 -20.55 8.62
C PRO A 6 24.78 -19.75 9.03
N THR A 7 24.67 -18.50 8.57
CA THR A 7 23.38 -17.82 8.54
C THR A 7 22.49 -18.68 7.65
N GLY A 8 21.68 -19.51 8.32
CA GLY A 8 20.68 -20.34 7.69
C GLY A 8 19.73 -19.45 6.94
N PHE A 9 20.00 -19.25 5.65
CA PHE A 9 19.00 -18.88 4.68
C PHE A 9 17.99 -20.01 4.69
N SER A 10 16.98 -19.88 5.56
CA SER A 10 15.73 -20.60 5.40
C SER A 10 15.16 -20.11 4.09
N ILE A 11 15.40 -20.88 3.03
CA ILE A 11 14.67 -20.79 1.79
C ILE A 11 13.24 -21.16 2.19
N ASN A 12 12.44 -20.15 2.58
CA ASN A 12 11.01 -20.33 2.61
C ASN A 12 10.64 -20.82 1.22
N PRO A 13 10.07 -22.04 1.07
CA PRO A 13 9.62 -22.49 -0.22
C PRO A 13 8.71 -21.39 -0.73
N LEU A 14 9.02 -20.86 -1.91
CA LEU A 14 8.20 -19.92 -2.64
C LEU A 14 6.86 -20.60 -2.90
N LEU A 15 5.99 -20.60 -1.89
CA LEU A 15 4.58 -20.85 -2.06
C LEU A 15 4.15 -19.71 -2.97
N PHE A 16 3.97 -20.04 -4.24
CA PHE A 16 3.32 -19.21 -5.23
C PHE A 16 1.87 -19.02 -4.77
N VAL A 17 1.68 -18.21 -3.74
CA VAL A 17 0.37 -17.76 -3.32
C VAL A 17 -0.09 -16.83 -4.45
N PRO A 18 -1.22 -17.13 -5.10
CA PRO A 18 -1.79 -16.21 -6.07
C PRO A 18 -1.99 -14.86 -5.40
N ALA A 19 -1.21 -13.88 -5.83
CA ALA A 19 -1.28 -12.53 -5.29
C ALA A 19 -2.59 -11.89 -5.76
N ALA A 20 -3.25 -11.15 -4.86
CA ALA A 20 -4.41 -10.37 -5.26
C ALA A 20 -3.99 -9.32 -6.31
N ALA A 21 -4.56 -9.43 -7.51
CA ALA A 21 -4.36 -8.46 -8.58
C ALA A 21 -5.51 -7.46 -8.60
N PHE A 22 -5.19 -6.19 -8.77
CA PHE A 22 -6.17 -5.11 -8.89
C PHE A 22 -6.02 -4.49 -10.28
N PRO A 23 -6.72 -5.02 -11.31
CA PRO A 23 -6.63 -4.46 -12.65
C PRO A 23 -7.07 -3.00 -12.62
N GLN A 24 -6.65 -2.16 -13.56
CA GLN A 24 -7.02 -0.72 -13.64
C GLN A 24 -6.40 0.21 -12.58
N VAL A 25 -5.85 -0.32 -11.48
CA VAL A 25 -4.94 0.44 -10.61
C VAL A 25 -3.60 0.54 -11.31
N THR A 26 -3.09 1.74 -11.55
CA THR A 26 -1.87 1.93 -12.36
C THR A 26 -0.60 1.68 -11.55
N ALA A 27 -0.64 1.97 -10.25
CA ALA A 27 0.47 1.71 -9.34
C ALA A 27 0.70 0.21 -9.10
N LEU A 28 1.95 -0.24 -9.25
CA LEU A 28 2.37 -1.57 -8.83
C LEU A 28 2.61 -1.59 -7.32
N PRO A 29 2.06 -2.56 -6.57
CA PRO A 29 2.26 -2.62 -5.13
C PRO A 29 3.62 -3.23 -4.78
N GLU A 30 4.23 -2.69 -3.72
CA GLU A 30 5.21 -3.41 -2.92
C GLU A 30 4.50 -4.53 -2.14
N ARG A 31 5.10 -5.73 -2.13
CA ARG A 31 4.46 -6.91 -1.53
C ARG A 31 5.24 -7.39 -0.32
N HIS A 32 4.52 -7.65 0.76
CA HIS A 32 5.09 -8.20 1.98
C HIS A 32 4.28 -9.43 2.38
N THR A 33 4.98 -10.55 2.57
CA THR A 33 4.36 -11.77 3.10
C THR A 33 4.38 -11.72 4.61
N LEU A 34 3.21 -11.87 5.23
CA LEU A 34 3.05 -11.94 6.68
C LEU A 34 2.54 -13.33 7.07
N PRO A 35 2.78 -13.80 8.31
CA PRO A 35 2.18 -15.04 8.77
C PRO A 35 0.65 -15.00 8.66
N GLY A 36 0.08 -15.80 7.75
CA GLY A 36 -1.37 -15.88 7.53
C GLY A 36 -1.99 -14.73 6.73
N ALA A 37 -1.19 -13.81 6.19
CA ALA A 37 -1.70 -12.66 5.44
C ALA A 37 -0.72 -12.19 4.34
N GLU A 38 -1.22 -11.42 3.39
CA GLU A 38 -0.42 -10.67 2.42
C GLU A 38 -0.70 -9.19 2.61
N LEU A 39 0.35 -8.38 2.68
CA LEU A 39 0.26 -6.92 2.68
C LEU A 39 0.75 -6.38 1.33
N LEU A 40 -0.08 -5.56 0.71
CA LEU A 40 0.20 -4.85 -0.53
C LEU A 40 0.22 -3.35 -0.23
N VAL A 41 1.33 -2.69 -0.54
CA VAL A 41 1.50 -1.25 -0.34
C VAL A 41 1.59 -0.58 -1.70
N PHE A 42 0.58 0.22 -2.03
CA PHE A 42 0.50 1.01 -3.24
C PHE A 42 0.98 2.43 -2.96
N ARG A 43 1.81 2.97 -3.84
CA ARG A 43 2.23 4.38 -3.82
C ARG A 43 1.76 5.04 -5.11
N PHE A 44 0.97 6.10 -5.00
CA PHE A 44 0.40 6.81 -6.15
C PHE A 44 1.17 8.10 -6.44
N ALA A 45 1.11 8.56 -7.68
CA ALA A 45 1.79 9.79 -8.11
C ALA A 45 1.24 11.07 -7.45
N ASN A 46 0.05 10.99 -6.82
CA ASN A 46 -0.58 12.11 -6.13
C ASN A 46 -0.05 12.33 -4.70
N GLY A 47 0.97 11.59 -4.26
CA GLY A 47 1.55 11.72 -2.91
C GLY A 47 0.81 10.92 -1.82
N TYR A 48 -0.32 10.30 -2.16
CA TYR A 48 -0.98 9.32 -1.31
C TYR A 48 -0.58 7.89 -1.70
N GLY A 49 -0.98 6.94 -0.86
CA GLY A 49 -0.87 5.53 -1.12
C GLY A 49 -2.03 4.76 -0.49
N ALA A 50 -1.94 3.44 -0.54
CA ALA A 50 -2.86 2.56 0.15
C ALA A 50 -2.15 1.32 0.68
N ALA A 51 -2.48 0.92 1.90
CA ALA A 51 -2.15 -0.40 2.43
C ALA A 51 -3.38 -1.30 2.29
N VAL A 52 -3.18 -2.47 1.71
CA VAL A 52 -4.19 -3.52 1.57
C VAL A 52 -3.66 -4.79 2.20
N THR A 53 -4.35 -5.31 3.21
CA THR A 53 -4.03 -6.61 3.79
C THR A 53 -5.08 -7.63 3.34
N ARG A 54 -4.64 -8.78 2.85
CA ARG A 54 -5.49 -9.95 2.59
C ARG A 54 -5.23 -11.02 3.63
N GLN A 55 -6.24 -11.36 4.43
CA GLN A 55 -6.17 -12.46 5.40
C GLN A 55 -6.46 -13.80 4.70
N MET A 56 -5.51 -14.73 4.75
CA MET A 56 -5.62 -16.03 4.04
C MET A 56 -6.59 -17.00 4.71
N SER A 57 -6.93 -16.77 5.98
CA SER A 57 -7.87 -17.58 6.77
C SER A 57 -9.34 -17.19 6.59
N ARG A 58 -9.62 -16.12 5.84
CA ARG A 58 -10.97 -15.57 5.65
C ARG A 58 -11.50 -15.80 4.23
N PRO A 59 -12.82 -15.88 4.05
CA PRO A 59 -13.42 -15.94 2.71
C PRO A 59 -13.20 -14.63 1.96
N GLU A 60 -13.09 -14.72 0.63
CA GLU A 60 -12.67 -13.62 -0.25
C GLU A 60 -13.58 -12.38 -0.21
N ASP A 61 -14.86 -12.58 0.12
CA ASP A 61 -15.88 -11.55 0.28
C ASP A 61 -15.66 -10.65 1.52
N SER A 62 -14.78 -11.04 2.44
CA SER A 62 -14.51 -10.33 3.70
C SER A 62 -13.07 -10.47 4.19
N ALA A 63 -12.17 -10.92 3.31
CA ALA A 63 -10.77 -11.21 3.63
C ALA A 63 -9.88 -9.96 3.72
N PHE A 64 -10.36 -8.81 3.25
CA PHE A 64 -9.49 -7.66 3.04
C PHE A 64 -9.66 -6.56 4.09
N GLU A 65 -8.55 -5.86 4.30
CA GLU A 65 -8.46 -4.63 5.06
C GLU A 65 -7.79 -3.55 4.21
N PHE A 66 -8.18 -2.30 4.40
CA PHE A 66 -7.74 -1.16 3.60
C PHE A 66 -7.48 0.07 4.47
N CYS A 67 -6.41 0.79 4.14
CA CYS A 67 -6.09 2.09 4.72
C CYS A 67 -5.43 2.98 3.67
N VAL A 68 -5.79 4.28 3.64
CA VAL A 68 -5.08 5.27 2.84
C VAL A 68 -3.80 5.68 3.58
N LEU A 69 -2.73 5.90 2.83
CA LEU A 69 -1.44 6.32 3.36
C LEU A 69 -1.07 7.73 2.88
N ASP A 70 -0.40 8.51 3.73
CA ASP A 70 0.44 9.65 3.34
C ASP A 70 1.80 9.08 2.92
N CYS A 71 2.16 9.24 1.65
CA CYS A 71 3.43 8.79 1.08
C CYS A 71 4.40 9.93 0.78
N THR A 72 4.14 11.13 1.32
CA THR A 72 5.04 12.28 1.19
C THR A 72 6.27 12.20 2.10
N LEU A 73 6.23 11.30 3.08
CA LEU A 73 7.36 10.96 3.95
C LEU A 73 8.06 9.68 3.45
N PRO A 74 9.36 9.48 3.80
CA PRO A 74 10.08 8.26 3.41
C PRO A 74 9.35 6.97 3.85
N GLU A 75 8.83 6.99 5.07
CA GLU A 75 8.03 5.90 5.63
C GLU A 75 6.54 6.27 5.56
N PRO A 76 5.72 5.52 4.79
CA PRO A 76 4.29 5.80 4.66
C PRO A 76 3.56 5.73 5.99
N GLN A 77 2.67 6.68 6.24
CA GLN A 77 1.88 6.75 7.48
C GLN A 77 0.39 6.66 7.17
N PRO A 78 -0.45 6.04 8.02
CA PRO A 78 -1.90 6.08 7.86
C PRO A 78 -2.44 7.52 7.75
N CYS A 79 -3.31 7.76 6.76
CA CYS A 79 -3.94 9.05 6.51
C CYS A 79 -5.46 8.93 6.61
N PHE A 80 -6.04 9.54 7.64
CA PHE A 80 -7.47 9.47 7.95
C PHE A 80 -8.25 10.75 7.61
N THR A 81 -7.59 11.71 6.97
CA THR A 81 -8.21 12.98 6.57
C THR A 81 -8.74 12.94 5.14
N THR A 82 -8.64 11.79 4.45
CA THR A 82 -9.10 11.65 3.07
C THR A 82 -10.59 11.26 3.00
N PRO A 83 -11.31 11.65 1.94
CA PRO A 83 -12.68 11.25 1.73
C PRO A 83 -12.85 9.75 1.37
N VAL A 84 -11.75 9.05 1.04
CA VAL A 84 -11.79 7.63 0.65
C VAL A 84 -11.91 6.74 1.88
N ALA A 85 -11.16 7.04 2.94
CA ALA A 85 -11.26 6.35 4.21
C ALA A 85 -10.84 7.27 5.37
N ALA A 86 -11.76 7.47 6.31
CA ALA A 86 -11.50 8.20 7.56
C ALA A 86 -10.99 7.31 8.71
N SER A 87 -10.81 6.01 8.44
CA SER A 87 -10.32 5.02 9.39
C SER A 87 -9.89 3.76 8.66
N PHE A 88 -9.29 2.82 9.38
CA PHE A 88 -9.08 1.46 8.86
C PHE A 88 -10.42 0.81 8.51
N ARG A 89 -10.49 0.25 7.30
CA ARG A 89 -11.64 -0.49 6.81
C ARG A 89 -11.31 -1.98 6.82
N SER A 90 -12.16 -2.80 7.42
CA SER A 90 -11.99 -4.26 7.47
C SER A 90 -13.24 -4.99 6.97
N GLY A 91 -13.10 -6.29 6.72
CA GLY A 91 -14.20 -7.13 6.24
C GLY A 91 -14.62 -6.78 4.81
N LEU A 92 -13.66 -6.31 4.00
CA LEU A 92 -13.91 -5.90 2.62
C LEU A 92 -13.79 -7.08 1.67
N SER A 93 -14.56 -7.03 0.59
CA SER A 93 -14.36 -7.90 -0.57
C SER A 93 -13.22 -7.39 -1.46
N HIS A 94 -12.73 -8.24 -2.37
CA HIS A 94 -11.78 -7.82 -3.41
C HIS A 94 -12.31 -6.64 -4.24
N THR A 95 -13.59 -6.67 -4.62
CA THR A 95 -14.25 -5.60 -5.40
C THR A 95 -14.29 -4.29 -4.64
N ASP A 96 -14.58 -4.32 -3.32
CA ASP A 96 -14.62 -3.11 -2.50
C ASP A 96 -13.23 -2.47 -2.42
N VAL A 97 -12.20 -3.29 -2.17
CA VAL A 97 -10.81 -2.81 -2.13
C VAL A 97 -10.40 -2.24 -3.48
N HIS A 98 -10.76 -2.90 -4.59
CA HIS A 98 -10.46 -2.40 -5.92
C HIS A 98 -11.07 -1.01 -6.14
N ALA A 99 -12.34 -0.82 -5.80
CA ALA A 99 -12.98 0.49 -5.90
C ALA A 99 -12.29 1.55 -5.03
N LEU A 100 -11.92 1.20 -3.79
CA LEU A 100 -11.20 2.10 -2.88
C LEU A 100 -9.80 2.47 -3.39
N LEU A 101 -9.06 1.53 -3.97
CA LEU A 101 -7.76 1.79 -4.59
C LEU A 101 -7.89 2.78 -5.75
N MET A 102 -8.87 2.59 -6.64
CA MET A 102 -9.12 3.53 -7.73
C MET A 102 -9.51 4.92 -7.23
N LEU A 103 -10.28 5.01 -6.14
CA LEU A 103 -10.64 6.29 -5.53
C LEU A 103 -9.42 6.97 -4.90
N ALA A 104 -8.56 6.22 -4.21
CA ALA A 104 -7.33 6.75 -3.62
C ALA A 104 -6.34 7.25 -4.68
N GLU A 105 -6.19 6.52 -5.80
CA GLU A 105 -5.33 6.91 -6.92
C GLU A 105 -5.83 8.19 -7.62
N ARG A 106 -7.14 8.45 -7.58
CA ARG A 106 -7.79 9.65 -8.15
C ARG A 106 -7.91 10.82 -7.18
N LEU A 107 -7.43 10.69 -5.94
CA LEU A 107 -7.37 11.83 -5.02
C LEU A 107 -6.57 12.98 -5.65
N PRO A 108 -6.89 14.24 -5.32
CA PRO A 108 -6.07 15.37 -5.72
C PRO A 108 -4.65 15.23 -5.19
N LEU A 109 -3.73 16.02 -5.73
CA LEU A 109 -2.36 16.07 -5.27
C LEU A 109 -2.31 16.41 -3.77
N HIS A 110 -1.51 15.65 -3.02
CA HIS A 110 -1.30 15.84 -1.59
C HIS A 110 -0.86 17.28 -1.28
N GLU A 111 -1.40 17.90 -0.22
CA GLU A 111 -1.18 19.31 0.11
C GLU A 111 0.32 19.67 0.20
N ARG A 112 1.12 18.82 0.84
CA ARG A 112 2.60 18.99 0.89
C ARG A 112 3.26 19.01 -0.49
N CYS A 113 2.79 18.20 -1.44
CA CYS A 113 3.30 18.21 -2.81
C CYS A 113 2.87 19.50 -3.53
N VAL A 114 1.64 19.97 -3.32
CA VAL A 114 1.17 21.27 -3.83
C VAL A 114 2.05 22.40 -3.30
N GLN A 115 2.32 22.42 -1.98
CA GLN A 115 3.16 23.43 -1.34
C GLN A 115 4.61 23.39 -1.85
N ALA A 116 5.19 22.20 -1.99
CA ALA A 116 6.54 22.03 -2.54
C ALA A 116 6.63 22.55 -3.98
N ASN A 117 5.65 22.21 -4.82
CA ASN A 117 5.60 22.70 -6.20
C ASN A 117 5.45 24.24 -6.26
N ALA A 118 4.62 24.82 -5.39
CA ALA A 118 4.48 26.26 -5.31
C ALA A 118 5.79 26.94 -4.86
N ALA A 119 6.49 26.36 -3.88
CA ALA A 119 7.78 26.88 -3.41
C ALA A 119 8.83 26.88 -4.54
N LEU A 120 8.91 25.80 -5.32
CA LEU A 120 9.84 25.69 -6.45
C LEU A 120 9.58 26.74 -7.55
N ILE A 121 8.33 27.15 -7.76
CA ILE A 121 7.99 28.20 -8.75
C ILE A 121 8.49 29.59 -8.28
N HIS A 122 8.58 29.79 -6.96
CA HIS A 122 9.00 31.05 -6.36
C HIS A 122 10.50 31.12 -6.03
N GLU A 123 11.24 30.04 -6.21
CA GLU A 123 12.69 30.05 -6.21
C GLU A 123 13.17 30.66 -7.54
N GLU A 124 13.55 31.94 -7.53
CA GLU A 124 14.32 32.53 -8.63
C GLU A 124 15.70 31.84 -8.67
N PHE A 125 15.95 31.06 -9.74
CA PHE A 125 17.24 30.42 -10.03
C PHE A 125 18.17 31.32 -10.84
#